data_AF-A0A7X7WQ38-F1
#
_entry.id   AF-A0A7X7WQ38-F1
#
_cell.length_a   1.000
_cell.length_b   1.000
_cell.length_c   1.000
_cell.angle_alpha   90.00
_cell.angle_beta   90.00
_cell.angle_gamma   90.00
#
_symmetry.space_group_name_H-M   'P 1'
#
loop_
_entity.id
_entity.type
_entity.pdbx_description
1 polymer ?
#
loop_
_entity_poly.entity_id
_entity_poly.type
_entity_poly.pdbx_seq_one_letter_code
_entity_poly.pdbx_strand_id
1 'polypeptide(L)' 'MKKVVSIFFLMLATWGILRARSFYLDSKNGNDLADGSTPQKAWKTLQKLNQSMSQIQPGDTIFFM' A
#
# COMPACT_ATOMS: atom_id res chain seq x y z
N MET A 1 -14.08 31.51 18.62
CA MET A 1 -12.86 31.59 17.79
C MET A 1 -11.90 30.42 18.02
N LYS A 2 -11.48 30.11 19.26
CA LYS A 2 -10.59 28.97 19.57
C LYS A 2 -11.06 27.61 19.02
N LYS A 3 -12.36 27.29 19.17
CA LYS A 3 -12.97 26.04 18.64
C LYS A 3 -12.93 25.93 17.11
N VAL A 4 -13.07 27.06 16.41
CA VAL A 4 -13.06 27.11 14.93
C VAL A 4 -11.64 26.89 14.41
N VAL A 5 -10.63 27.46 15.08
CA VAL A 5 -9.21 27.23 14.78
C VAL A 5 -8.85 25.75 15.00
N SER A 6 -9.34 25.13 16.07
CA SER A 6 -9.11 23.70 16.33
C SER A 6 -9.75 22.78 15.29
N ILE A 7 -10.96 23.09 14.82
CA ILE A 7 -11.64 22.33 13.76
C ILE A 7 -10.89 22.46 12.43
N PHE A 8 -10.38 23.65 12.12
CA PHE A 8 -9.58 23.88 10.92
C PHE A 8 -8.27 23.07 10.91
N PHE A 9 -7.58 22.99 12.06
CA PHE A 9 -6.41 22.13 12.23
C PHE A 9 -6.74 20.63 12.13
N LEU A 10 -7.92 20.20 12.61
CA LEU A 10 -8.37 18.82 12.49
C LEU A 10 -8.66 18.43 11.03
N MET A 11 -9.25 19.33 10.24
CA MET A 11 -9.49 19.09 8.81
C MET A 11 -8.19 18.98 8.01
N LEU A 12 -7.20 19.84 8.28
CA LEU A 12 -5.87 19.78 7.64
C LEU A 12 -5.13 18.45 7.94
N ALA A 13 -5.34 17.86 9.13
CA ALA A 13 -4.73 16.58 9.50
C ALA A 13 -5.33 15.38 8.76
N THR A 14 -6.53 15.51 8.17
CA THR A 14 -7.19 14.43 7.42
C THR A 14 -6.87 14.41 5.92
N TRP A 15 -6.15 15.41 5.39
CA TRP A 15 -5.66 15.40 4.02
C TRP A 15 -4.47 14.44 3.77
N GLY A 16 -4.05 13.73 4.81
CA GLY A 16 -2.98 12.76 4.79
C GLY A 16 -3.29 11.47 4.00
N ILE A 17 -3.15 11.54 2.68
CA ILE A 17 -2.58 10.49 1.81
C ILE A 17 -3.36 9.15 1.77
N LEU A 18 -4.53 9.13 1.13
CA LEU A 18 -5.01 7.89 0.48
C LEU A 18 -4.36 7.79 -0.91
N ARG A 19 -3.15 7.25 -0.97
CA ARG A 19 -2.50 6.86 -2.24
C ARG A 19 -2.69 5.37 -2.45
N ALA A 20 -3.57 5.02 -3.39
CA ALA A 20 -3.64 3.67 -3.93
C ALA A 20 -2.26 3.24 -4.43
N ARG A 21 -1.75 2.12 -3.92
CA ARG A 21 -0.49 1.51 -4.36
C ARG A 21 -0.75 0.30 -5.23
N SER A 22 0.23 -0.01 -6.06
CA SER A 22 0.25 -1.21 -6.87
C SER A 22 1.28 -2.18 -6.30
N PHE A 23 0.84 -3.41 -6.07
CA PHE A 23 1.69 -4.54 -5.71
C PHE A 23 1.73 -5.55 -6.86
N TYR A 24 2.82 -6.30 -6.92
CA TYR A 24 3.16 -7.12 -8.06
C TYR A 24 3.56 -8.53 -7.56
N LEU A 25 2.96 -9.56 -8.14
CA LEU A 25 3.22 -10.98 -7.85
C LEU A 25 3.54 -11.70 -9.17
N ASP A 26 4.75 -12.24 -9.29
CA ASP A 26 5.22 -13.01 -10.45
C ASP A 26 5.75 -14.37 -9.97
N SER A 27 5.06 -15.44 -10.35
CA SER A 27 5.40 -16.80 -9.91
C SER A 27 6.73 -17.33 -10.46
N LYS A 28 7.19 -16.78 -11.59
CA LYS A 28 8.37 -17.23 -12.33
C LYS A 28 9.61 -16.42 -11.94
N ASN A 29 9.54 -15.09 -12.02
CA ASN A 29 10.67 -14.18 -11.88
C ASN A 29 10.68 -13.41 -10.55
N GLY A 30 9.61 -13.49 -9.74
CA GLY A 30 9.50 -12.78 -8.47
C GLY A 30 10.52 -13.22 -7.41
N ASN A 31 10.63 -12.42 -6.36
CA ASN A 31 11.49 -12.66 -5.20
C ASN A 31 10.82 -12.18 -3.90
N ASP A 32 10.65 -13.06 -2.91
CA ASP A 32 9.98 -12.73 -1.64
C ASP A 32 10.82 -11.84 -0.69
N LEU A 33 12.08 -11.56 -1.04
CA LEU A 33 12.89 -10.53 -0.40
C LEU A 33 12.62 -9.12 -0.95
N ALA A 34 11.90 -9.00 -2.06
CA ALA A 34 11.55 -7.72 -2.66
C ALA A 34 10.33 -7.06 -1.97
N ASP A 35 10.13 -5.78 -2.26
CA ASP A 35 9.08 -4.94 -1.64
C ASP A 35 7.73 -4.99 -2.38
N GLY A 36 7.64 -5.63 -3.55
CA GLY A 36 6.41 -5.78 -4.32
C GLY A 36 5.96 -4.50 -5.03
N SER A 37 6.71 -3.39 -4.94
CA SER A 37 6.25 -2.05 -5.37
C SER A 37 6.35 -1.77 -6.87
N THR A 38 7.09 -2.60 -7.61
CA THR A 38 7.24 -2.52 -9.07
C THR A 38 7.27 -3.92 -9.69
N PRO A 39 7.06 -4.07 -11.01
CA PRO A 39 7.15 -5.38 -11.66
C PRO A 39 8.50 -6.07 -11.47
N GLN A 40 9.61 -5.33 -11.50
CA GLN A 40 10.96 -5.88 -11.28
C GLN A 40 11.22 -6.27 -9.82
N LYS A 41 10.38 -5.80 -8.89
CA LYS A 41 10.43 -6.10 -7.47
C LYS A 41 9.22 -6.94 -7.01
N ALA A 42 8.61 -7.69 -7.92
CA ALA A 42 7.45 -8.50 -7.61
C ALA A 42 7.76 -9.55 -6.52
N TRP A 43 6.78 -9.82 -5.66
CA TRP A 43 6.80 -11.01 -4.80
C TRP A 43 6.69 -12.27 -5.65
N LYS A 44 7.12 -13.41 -5.10
CA LYS A 44 7.06 -14.70 -5.80
C LYS A 44 5.90 -15.56 -5.35
N THR A 45 5.64 -15.62 -4.04
CA THR A 45 4.70 -16.59 -3.47
C THR A 45 3.46 -15.93 -2.87
N LEU A 46 2.35 -16.69 -2.87
CA LEU A 46 1.15 -16.30 -2.13
C LEU A 46 1.38 -16.25 -0.62
N GLN A 47 2.36 -17.00 -0.11
CA GLN A 47 2.74 -16.94 1.31
C GLN A 47 3.27 -15.56 1.67
N LYS A 48 4.13 -14.97 0.83
CA LYS A 48 4.63 -13.61 1.03
C LYS A 48 3.49 -12.59 0.97
N LEU A 49 2.59 -12.71 -0.01
CA LEU A 49 1.40 -11.86 -0.11
C LEU A 49 0.57 -11.92 1.19
N ASN A 50 0.29 -13.11 1.70
CA ASN A 50 -0.48 -13.31 2.93
C ASN A 50 0.23 -12.68 4.16
N GLN A 51 1.55 -12.76 4.23
CA GLN A 51 2.34 -12.12 5.29
C GLN A 51 2.34 -10.59 5.19
N SER A 52 2.17 -10.04 3.98
CA SER A 52 2.14 -8.60 3.71
C SER A 52 0.73 -7.99 3.78
N MET A 53 -0.31 -8.76 4.14
CA MET A 53 -1.70 -8.27 4.21
C MET A 53 -1.89 -7.07 5.14
N SER A 54 -1.10 -6.94 6.21
CA SER A 54 -1.14 -5.77 7.10
C SER A 54 -0.72 -4.47 6.41
N GLN A 55 0.05 -4.56 5.32
CA GLN A 55 0.49 -3.43 4.53
C GLN A 55 -0.52 -3.06 3.46
N ILE A 56 -1.44 -3.93 3.07
CA ILE A 56 -2.40 -3.70 1.99
C ILE A 56 -3.60 -2.93 2.53
N GLN A 57 -3.92 -1.80 1.90
CA GLN A 57 -4.99 -0.89 2.31
C GLN A 57 -6.10 -0.83 1.27
N PRO A 58 -7.33 -0.38 1.64
CA PRO A 58 -8.38 -0.13 0.67
C PRO A 58 -7.91 0.81 -0.45
N GLY A 59 -8.14 0.40 -1.69
CA GLY A 59 -7.69 1.10 -2.89
C GLY A 59 -6.36 0.60 -3.46
N ASP A 60 -5.59 -0.22 -2.72
CA ASP A 60 -4.42 -0.89 -3.28
C ASP A 60 -4.83 -1.97 -4.30
N THR A 61 -3.99 -2.20 -5.30
CA THR A 61 -4.19 -3.21 -6.36
C THR A 61 -3.06 -4.21 -6.35
N ILE A 62 -3.36 -5.49 -6.58
CA ILE A 62 -2.35 -6.56 -6.72
C ILE A 62 -2.44 -7.12 -8.14
N PHE A 63 -1.34 -7.05 -8.88
CA PHE A 63 -1.21 -7.62 -10.22
C PHE A 63 -0.56 -8.99 -10.15
N PHE A 64 -1.21 -9.98 -10.77
CA PHE A 64 -0.69 -11.34 -10.96
C PHE A 64 -0.18 -11.44 -12.40
N MET A 65 1.06 -11.88 -12.58
CA MET A 65 1.75 -11.89 -13.88
C MET A 65 2.72 -13.05 -14.06
#